data_AF-A0A4V2YWZ6-F1
#
_entry.id   AF-A0A4V2YWZ6-F1
#
_cell.length_a   1.000
_cell.length_b   1.000
_cell.length_c   1.000
_cell.angle_alpha   90.00
_cell.angle_beta   90.00
_cell.angle_gamma   90.00
#
_symmetry.space_group_name_H-M   'P 1'
#
loop_
_entity.id
_entity.type
_entity.pdbx_description
1 polymer ?
#
loop_
_entity_poly.entity_id
_entity_poly.type
_entity_poly.pdbx_seq_one_letter_code
_entity_poly.pdbx_strand_id
1 'polypeptide(L)'
;MIGKEDPRPGWITRLVAELSTLLEEQVELVTPMDECLNDEVPGFCCSIRSSPPQGNGFQLCWDGVLGMDFSDGKPDISVSLFLYSRNRRLGLMDDREGSFLEIAYEGSPEHGGRWGSPAWLRDGFGEFLGYESYGSGR
;
A
#
# COMPACT_ATOMS: atom_id res chain seq x y z
N MET A 1 -10.42 -29.21 18.39
CA MET A 1 -10.70 -28.27 17.28
C MET A 1 -9.38 -27.68 16.85
N ILE A 2 -8.92 -28.00 15.65
CA ILE A 2 -7.70 -27.41 15.10
C ILE A 2 -8.07 -25.96 14.79
N GLY A 3 -7.54 -25.01 15.58
CA GLY A 3 -7.68 -23.59 15.28
C GLY A 3 -7.08 -23.37 13.90
N LYS A 4 -7.90 -22.94 12.92
CA LYS A 4 -7.36 -22.57 11.62
C LYS A 4 -6.40 -21.41 11.86
N GLU A 5 -5.15 -21.60 11.46
CA GLU A 5 -4.17 -20.54 11.35
C GLU A 5 -4.78 -19.41 10.51
N ASP A 6 -4.59 -18.18 10.96
CA ASP A 6 -5.08 -16.99 10.27
C ASP A 6 -4.47 -16.95 8.85
N PRO A 7 -5.29 -16.88 7.78
CA PRO A 7 -4.76 -16.89 6.42
C PRO A 7 -4.17 -15.53 5.99
N ARG A 8 -4.45 -14.44 6.71
CA ARG A 8 -4.09 -13.07 6.32
C ARG A 8 -2.58 -12.85 6.11
N PRO A 9 -1.66 -13.37 6.96
CA PRO A 9 -0.22 -13.28 6.69
C PRO A 9 0.20 -13.87 5.34
N GLY A 10 -0.42 -14.99 4.96
CA GLY A 10 -0.18 -15.63 3.66
C GLY A 10 -0.67 -14.77 2.50
N TRP A 11 -1.82 -14.12 2.66
CA TRP A 11 -2.36 -13.18 1.67
C TRP A 11 -1.47 -11.94 1.51
N ILE A 12 -1.09 -11.31 2.62
CA ILE A 12 -0.19 -10.14 2.61
C ILE A 12 1.11 -10.47 1.88
N THR A 13 1.74 -11.60 2.21
CA THR A 13 2.98 -12.04 1.57
C THR A 13 2.81 -12.21 0.06
N ARG A 14 1.71 -12.84 -0.38
CA ARG A 14 1.41 -13.02 -1.81
C ARG A 14 1.17 -11.68 -2.51
N LEU A 15 0.33 -10.81 -1.92
CA LEU A 15 -0.02 -9.51 -2.46
C LEU A 15 1.22 -8.61 -2.64
N VAL A 16 2.11 -8.59 -1.65
CA VAL A 16 3.40 -7.88 -1.72
C VAL A 16 4.29 -8.43 -2.85
N ALA A 17 4.37 -9.75 -3.00
CA ALA A 17 5.16 -10.37 -4.07
C ALA A 17 4.59 -10.08 -5.47
N GLU A 18 3.26 -10.12 -5.61
CA GLU A 18 2.56 -9.76 -6.85
C GLU A 18 2.73 -8.28 -7.17
N LEU A 19 2.69 -7.39 -6.16
CA LEU A 19 2.89 -5.96 -6.34
C LEU A 19 4.33 -5.66 -6.75
N SER A 20 5.31 -6.31 -6.12
CA SER A 20 6.72 -6.24 -6.51
C SER A 20 6.93 -6.67 -7.96
N THR A 21 6.22 -7.69 -8.42
CA THR A 21 6.25 -8.13 -9.82
C THR A 21 5.66 -7.07 -10.76
N LEU A 22 4.51 -6.48 -10.39
CA LEU A 22 3.85 -5.43 -11.18
C LEU A 22 4.73 -4.18 -11.35
N LEU A 23 5.33 -3.73 -10.25
CA LEU A 23 6.14 -2.51 -10.20
C LEU A 23 7.57 -2.72 -10.75
N GLU A 24 7.94 -3.96 -11.05
CA GLU A 24 9.29 -4.36 -11.48
C GLU A 24 10.39 -3.91 -10.49
N GLU A 25 10.04 -3.85 -9.20
CA GLU A 25 10.93 -3.40 -8.13
C GLU A 25 10.68 -4.16 -6.83
N GLN A 26 11.65 -4.16 -5.92
CA GLN A 26 11.49 -4.78 -4.61
C GLN A 26 10.57 -3.93 -3.71
N VAL A 27 9.54 -4.57 -3.17
CA VAL A 27 8.66 -3.99 -2.15
C VAL A 27 9.07 -4.51 -0.77
N GLU A 28 9.33 -3.60 0.15
CA GLU A 28 9.58 -3.90 1.56
C GLU A 28 8.29 -3.76 2.37
N LEU A 29 7.98 -4.77 3.18
CA LEU A 29 6.98 -4.66 4.24
C LEU A 29 7.63 -4.00 5.46
N VAL A 30 7.22 -2.77 5.78
CA VAL A 30 7.81 -1.95 6.85
C VAL A 30 7.22 -2.30 8.20
N THR A 31 5.89 -2.43 8.25
CA THR A 31 5.16 -2.79 9.47
C THR A 31 5.36 -4.29 9.77
N PRO A 32 5.71 -4.67 11.00
CA PRO A 32 5.71 -6.06 11.42
C PRO A 32 4.36 -6.75 11.11
N MET A 33 4.41 -8.02 10.70
CA MET A 33 3.23 -8.75 10.22
C MET A 33 2.10 -8.81 11.27
N ASP A 34 2.45 -8.90 12.55
CA ASP A 34 1.50 -8.89 13.67
C ASP A 34 0.83 -7.53 13.87
N GLU A 35 1.53 -6.43 13.57
CA GLU A 35 0.98 -5.07 13.63
C GLU A 35 0.09 -4.72 12.43
N CYS A 36 0.27 -5.44 11.30
CA CYS A 36 -0.62 -5.29 10.14
C CYS A 36 -2.05 -5.78 10.39
N LEU A 37 -2.22 -6.72 11.33
CA LEU A 37 -3.46 -7.41 11.57
C LEU A 37 -4.22 -6.74 12.71
N ASN A 38 -5.52 -6.57 12.52
CA ASN A 38 -6.41 -6.21 13.61
C ASN A 38 -7.21 -7.46 14.00
N ASP A 39 -7.17 -7.84 15.27
CA ASP A 39 -7.89 -9.03 15.77
C ASP A 39 -9.42 -8.81 15.81
N GLU A 40 -9.87 -7.55 15.84
CA GLU A 40 -11.28 -7.18 15.94
C GLU A 40 -11.97 -7.07 14.57
N VAL A 41 -11.21 -6.82 13.50
CA VAL A 41 -11.75 -6.71 12.14
C VAL A 41 -11.05 -7.66 11.17
N PRO A 42 -11.78 -8.32 10.25
CA PRO A 42 -11.20 -9.28 9.32
C PRO A 42 -10.25 -8.68 8.26
N GLY A 43 -9.96 -7.38 8.31
CA GLY A 43 -9.07 -6.64 7.42
C GLY A 43 -7.59 -6.68 7.83
N PHE A 44 -6.77 -5.91 7.11
CA PHE A 44 -5.38 -5.61 7.46
C PHE A 44 -4.97 -4.23 6.91
N CYS A 45 -3.94 -3.64 7.50
CA CYS A 45 -3.34 -2.39 7.03
C CYS A 45 -1.83 -2.44 7.28
N CYS A 46 -1.04 -2.43 6.21
CA CYS A 46 0.40 -2.59 6.26
C CYS A 46 1.12 -1.41 5.61
N SER A 47 2.12 -0.85 6.26
CA SER A 47 3.04 0.08 5.63
C SER A 47 4.04 -0.69 4.77
N ILE A 48 4.19 -0.29 3.52
CA ILE A 48 5.12 -0.84 2.53
C ILE A 48 5.94 0.30 1.90
N ARG A 49 7.11 -0.01 1.34
CA ARG A 49 7.93 1.01 0.66
C ARG A 49 8.81 0.44 -0.44
N SER A 50 9.24 1.32 -1.33
CA SER A 50 10.33 1.05 -2.28
C SER A 50 11.68 1.01 -1.56
N SER A 51 12.75 0.69 -2.31
CA SER A 51 14.10 1.00 -1.83
C SER A 51 14.30 2.53 -1.70
N PRO A 52 15.15 2.98 -0.75
CA PRO A 52 15.53 4.38 -0.68
C PRO A 52 16.29 4.80 -1.96
N PRO A 53 16.19 6.07 -2.36
CA PRO A 53 16.82 6.55 -3.58
C PRO A 53 18.36 6.46 -3.48
N GLN A 54 19.02 5.84 -4.46
CA GLN A 54 20.48 5.62 -4.47
C GLN A 54 21.21 6.42 -5.55
N GLY A 55 22.18 7.26 -5.16
CA GLY A 55 23.07 8.01 -6.06
C GLY A 55 22.71 9.50 -6.20
N ASN A 56 23.31 10.18 -7.18
CA ASN A 56 23.08 11.61 -7.47
C ASN A 56 22.28 11.75 -8.77
N GLY A 57 21.01 12.19 -8.73
CA GLY A 57 20.21 12.34 -9.95
C GLY A 57 18.71 12.61 -9.73
N PHE A 58 17.91 12.50 -10.79
CA PHE A 58 16.46 12.38 -10.65
C PHE A 58 16.14 10.98 -10.15
N GLN A 59 15.53 10.89 -8.97
CA GLN A 59 15.20 9.64 -8.33
C GLN A 59 13.77 9.71 -7.85
N LEU A 60 13.09 8.58 -8.00
CA LEU A 60 11.77 8.32 -7.45
C LEU A 60 11.93 7.24 -6.39
N CYS A 61 11.23 7.43 -5.28
CA CYS A 61 10.98 6.42 -4.27
C CYS A 61 9.55 6.61 -3.76
N TRP A 62 9.03 5.65 -3.01
CA TRP A 62 7.67 5.74 -2.50
C TRP A 62 7.50 5.01 -1.17
N ASP A 63 6.57 5.52 -0.39
CA ASP A 63 5.93 4.81 0.71
C ASP A 63 4.51 4.45 0.27
N GLY A 64 3.89 3.50 0.94
CA GLY A 64 2.50 3.18 0.69
C GLY A 64 1.86 2.39 1.79
N VAL A 65 0.54 2.30 1.69
CA VAL A 65 -0.30 1.50 2.58
C VAL A 65 -0.96 0.42 1.74
N LEU A 66 -0.68 -0.84 2.07
CA LEU A 66 -1.38 -2.01 1.55
C LEU A 66 -2.51 -2.34 2.52
N GLY A 67 -3.75 -2.17 2.07
CA GLY A 67 -4.94 -2.31 2.91
C GLY A 67 -5.91 -3.35 2.38
N MET A 68 -6.67 -3.93 3.30
CA MET A 68 -7.89 -4.66 3.01
C MET A 68 -8.98 -4.23 3.98
N ASP A 69 -10.12 -3.80 3.44
CA ASP A 69 -11.35 -3.55 4.17
C ASP A 69 -12.51 -4.35 3.54
N PHE A 70 -13.70 -4.30 4.14
CA PHE A 70 -14.90 -4.95 3.63
C PHE A 70 -15.92 -3.92 3.16
N SER A 71 -16.14 -3.88 1.85
CA SER A 71 -17.20 -3.09 1.23
C SER A 71 -18.32 -4.02 0.75
N ASP A 72 -19.56 -3.76 1.17
CA ASP A 72 -20.72 -4.61 0.88
C ASP A 72 -20.51 -6.11 1.19
N GLY A 73 -19.75 -6.39 2.26
CA GLY A 73 -19.44 -7.74 2.71
C GLY A 73 -18.43 -8.50 1.83
N LYS A 74 -17.74 -7.80 0.91
CA LYS A 74 -16.67 -8.35 0.09
C LYS A 74 -15.33 -7.70 0.46
N PRO A 75 -14.23 -8.45 0.45
CA PRO A 75 -12.92 -7.86 0.65
C PRO A 75 -12.60 -6.92 -0.51
N ASP A 76 -12.25 -5.69 -0.18
CA ASP A 76 -11.68 -4.70 -1.09
C ASP A 76 -10.22 -4.51 -0.69
N ILE A 77 -9.32 -4.72 -1.64
CA ILE A 77 -7.87 -4.70 -1.40
C ILE A 77 -7.29 -3.66 -2.35
N SER A 78 -6.54 -2.72 -1.80
CA SER A 78 -5.82 -1.73 -2.59
C SER A 78 -4.48 -1.39 -1.96
N VAL A 79 -3.63 -0.77 -2.76
CA VAL A 79 -2.45 -0.08 -2.27
C VAL A 79 -2.53 1.40 -2.62
N SER A 80 -2.31 2.25 -1.61
CA SER A 80 -2.15 3.69 -1.77
C SER A 80 -0.66 4.03 -1.75
N LEU A 81 -0.12 4.55 -2.86
CA LEU A 81 1.29 4.90 -3.01
C LEU A 81 1.51 6.42 -2.97
N PHE A 82 2.50 6.83 -2.19
CA PHE A 82 2.97 8.21 -2.05
C PHE A 82 4.33 8.32 -2.73
N LEU A 83 4.34 8.91 -3.93
CA LEU A 83 5.56 9.05 -4.73
C LEU A 83 6.36 10.26 -4.26
N TYR A 84 7.68 10.12 -4.18
CA TYR A 84 8.60 11.20 -3.81
C TYR A 84 9.67 11.40 -4.87
N SER A 85 10.04 12.65 -5.11
CA SER A 85 11.28 12.99 -5.79
C SER A 85 12.11 13.93 -4.95
N ARG A 86 13.39 13.60 -4.73
CA ARG A 86 14.30 14.35 -3.83
C ARG A 86 13.66 14.61 -2.45
N ASN A 87 13.02 13.59 -1.90
CA ASN A 87 12.32 13.61 -0.62
C ASN A 87 11.15 14.62 -0.52
N ARG A 88 10.54 14.97 -1.65
CA ARG A 88 9.32 15.79 -1.70
C ARG A 88 8.20 14.97 -2.33
N ARG A 89 7.04 14.93 -1.67
CA ARG A 89 5.85 14.24 -2.19
C ARG A 89 5.41 14.85 -3.53
N LEU A 90 5.17 13.99 -4.50
CA LEU A 90 4.58 14.30 -5.80
C LEU A 90 3.06 14.17 -5.69
N GLY A 91 2.36 15.00 -6.45
CA GLY A 91 0.90 14.93 -6.51
C GLY A 91 0.32 15.71 -7.68
N LEU A 92 -1.01 15.65 -7.78
CA LEU A 92 -1.77 16.40 -8.77
C LEU A 92 -1.63 17.90 -8.54
N MET A 93 -1.60 18.66 -9.64
CA MET A 93 -1.65 20.12 -9.55
C MET A 93 -2.98 20.56 -8.91
N ASP A 94 -2.92 21.59 -8.08
CA ASP A 94 -4.05 22.20 -7.37
C ASP A 94 -4.69 21.37 -6.24
N ASP A 95 -4.03 20.30 -5.79
CA ASP A 95 -4.44 19.54 -4.60
C ASP A 95 -3.66 19.99 -3.36
N ARG A 96 -4.34 20.68 -2.43
CA ARG A 96 -3.73 21.19 -1.19
C ARG A 96 -3.64 20.13 -0.09
N GLU A 97 -4.53 19.15 -0.11
CA GLU A 97 -4.61 18.08 0.89
C GLU A 97 -3.73 16.90 0.47
N GLY A 98 -3.39 16.85 -0.83
CA GLY A 98 -2.44 15.92 -1.40
C GLY A 98 -3.14 14.83 -2.18
N SER A 99 -2.38 14.11 -2.99
CA SER A 99 -2.90 13.01 -3.79
C SER A 99 -2.02 11.78 -3.59
N PHE A 100 -2.55 10.64 -4.00
CA PHE A 100 -1.83 9.38 -3.99
C PHE A 100 -2.19 8.57 -5.23
N LEU A 101 -1.34 7.62 -5.57
CA LEU A 101 -1.58 6.68 -6.65
C LEU A 101 -2.18 5.41 -6.04
N GLU A 102 -3.44 5.13 -6.35
CA GLU A 102 -4.10 3.91 -5.91
C GLU A 102 -3.97 2.81 -6.96
N ILE A 103 -3.74 1.58 -6.51
CA ILE A 103 -3.82 0.37 -7.33
C ILE A 103 -4.73 -0.63 -6.61
N ALA A 104 -5.93 -0.85 -7.15
CA ALA A 104 -6.87 -1.82 -6.61
C ALA A 104 -6.50 -3.24 -7.06
N TYR A 105 -6.78 -4.25 -6.22
CA TYR A 105 -6.63 -5.64 -6.55
C TYR A 105 -7.95 -6.22 -7.08
N GLU A 106 -7.93 -6.69 -8.32
CA GLU A 106 -9.06 -7.37 -8.95
C GLU A 106 -9.00 -8.87 -8.65
N GLY A 107 -9.83 -9.36 -7.72
CA GLY A 107 -9.91 -10.78 -7.40
C GLY A 107 -10.38 -11.04 -5.98
N SER A 108 -9.92 -12.15 -5.39
CA SER A 108 -10.14 -12.43 -3.97
C SER A 108 -8.83 -12.78 -3.27
N PRO A 109 -8.70 -12.48 -1.96
CA PRO A 109 -7.52 -12.87 -1.21
C PRO A 109 -7.36 -14.41 -1.16
N GLU A 110 -8.46 -15.16 -1.06
CA GLU A 110 -8.46 -16.62 -1.01
C GLU A 110 -8.04 -17.28 -2.33
N HIS A 111 -8.53 -16.76 -3.46
CA HIS A 111 -8.43 -17.42 -4.76
C HIS A 111 -7.42 -16.76 -5.71
N GLY A 112 -6.88 -15.60 -5.35
CA GLY A 112 -5.98 -14.83 -6.19
C GLY A 112 -6.72 -13.88 -7.13
N GLY A 113 -5.93 -13.16 -7.93
CA GLY A 113 -6.38 -12.05 -8.74
C GLY A 113 -5.20 -11.37 -9.44
N ARG A 114 -5.34 -10.07 -9.69
CA ARG A 114 -4.27 -9.22 -10.24
C ARG A 114 -4.41 -7.79 -9.75
N TRP A 115 -3.30 -7.08 -9.70
CA TRP A 115 -3.32 -5.63 -9.56
C TRP A 115 -3.88 -4.96 -10.82
N GLY A 116 -4.76 -3.99 -10.62
CA GLY A 116 -5.39 -3.20 -11.66
C GLY A 116 -4.50 -2.10 -12.22
N SER A 117 -5.10 -1.19 -12.97
CA SER A 117 -4.39 -0.01 -13.49
C SER A 117 -4.30 1.07 -12.42
N PRO A 118 -3.13 1.70 -12.21
CA PRO A 118 -2.98 2.78 -11.25
C PRO A 118 -3.86 3.99 -11.58
N ALA A 119 -4.47 4.59 -10.56
CA ALA A 119 -5.27 5.80 -10.68
C ALA A 119 -4.84 6.85 -9.65
N TRP A 120 -4.75 8.11 -10.07
CA TRP A 120 -4.49 9.21 -9.13
C TRP A 120 -5.79 9.59 -8.42
N LEU A 121 -5.78 9.52 -7.10
CA LEU A 121 -6.87 9.95 -6.24
C LEU A 121 -6.46 11.13 -5.35
N ARG A 122 -7.45 11.94 -4.99
CA ARG A 122 -7.28 13.04 -4.04
C ARG A 122 -7.47 12.54 -2.62
N ASP A 123 -6.64 13.00 -1.70
CA ASP A 123 -6.79 12.77 -0.27
C ASP A 123 -7.78 13.77 0.34
N GLY A 124 -9.06 13.66 -0.04
CA GLY A 124 -10.09 14.64 0.35
C GLY A 124 -10.44 14.66 1.85
N PHE A 125 -9.84 13.78 2.65
CA PHE A 125 -9.98 13.75 4.11
C PHE A 125 -8.68 14.08 4.84
N GLY A 126 -7.58 14.31 4.10
CA GLY A 126 -6.25 14.57 4.67
C GLY A 126 -5.71 13.41 5.52
N GLU A 127 -6.14 12.18 5.24
CA GLU A 127 -5.74 10.98 6.00
C GLU A 127 -4.23 10.74 5.91
N PHE A 128 -3.64 11.13 4.78
CA PHE A 128 -2.25 10.88 4.44
C PHE A 128 -1.37 12.11 4.54
N LEU A 129 -1.79 13.16 5.25
CA LEU A 129 -0.96 14.34 5.49
C LEU A 129 0.36 14.00 6.21
N GLY A 130 0.48 12.85 6.88
CA GLY A 130 1.73 12.39 7.50
C GLY A 130 2.82 11.92 6.51
N TYR A 131 2.46 11.68 5.25
CA TYR A 131 3.35 11.13 4.22
C TYR A 131 4.01 12.24 3.36
N GLU A 132 4.46 13.34 3.97
CA GLU A 132 5.07 14.47 3.22
C GLU A 132 6.49 14.18 2.72
N SER A 133 7.17 13.22 3.35
CA SER A 133 8.54 12.82 3.04
C SER A 133 8.72 11.31 3.14
N TYR A 134 9.69 10.78 2.41
CA TYR A 134 9.96 9.35 2.40
C TYR A 134 10.35 8.85 3.80
N GLY A 135 9.68 7.80 4.27
CA GLY A 135 9.86 7.23 5.60
C GLY A 135 9.22 8.03 6.74
N SER A 136 8.40 9.05 6.46
CA SER A 136 7.63 9.76 7.51
C SER A 136 6.29 9.12 7.83
N GLY A 137 5.80 8.22 6.97
CA GLY A 137 4.67 7.35 7.28
C GLY A 137 4.98 6.47 8.49
N ARG A 138 4.07 6.46 9.47
CA ARG A 138 4.10 5.53 10.60
C ARG A 138 2.98 4.54 10.42
#